data_AF-A0A3D2I7X3-F1
#
_entry.id   AF-A0A3D2I7X3-F1
#
_cell.length_a   1.000
_cell.length_b   1.000
_cell.length_c   1.000
_cell.angle_alpha   90.00
_cell.angle_beta   90.00
_cell.angle_gamma   90.00
#
_symmetry.space_group_name_H-M   'P 1'
#
loop_
_entity.id
_entity.type
_entity.pdbx_description
1 polymer ?
#
loop_
_entity_poly.entity_id
_entity_poly.type
_entity_poly.pdbx_seq_one_letter_code
_entity_poly.pdbx_strand_id
1 'polypeptide(L)'
;GDFNKDLLGDSSAYFGAADQEYSWAQPIPEGVFDGYDVQLVAPLDESDPVPSCRNADSAYHAGQYVLTVDGFMVTPNVTVSDSAVLDTGFVYSDHNPVKMTFTLN
;
A
#
# COMPACT_ATOMS: atom_id res chain seq x y z
N GLY A 1 -8.32 0.84 0.66
CA GLY A 1 -8.18 1.69 1.84
C GLY A 1 -7.14 1.09 2.75
N ASP A 2 -6.94 1.71 3.91
CA ASP A 2 -5.89 1.40 4.87
C ASP A 2 -6.15 0.08 5.62
N PHE A 3 -5.19 -0.85 5.54
CA PHE A 3 -5.19 -2.13 6.27
C PHE A 3 -4.37 -2.10 7.57
N ASN A 4 -3.62 -1.02 7.82
CA ASN A 4 -2.59 -0.94 8.86
C ASN A 4 -1.59 -2.11 8.80
N LYS A 5 -1.31 -2.59 7.59
CA LYS A 5 -0.38 -3.68 7.28
C LYS A 5 0.45 -3.33 6.07
N ASP A 6 1.71 -3.70 6.06
CA ASP A 6 2.56 -3.54 4.88
C ASP A 6 2.09 -4.50 3.78
N LEU A 7 1.41 -3.95 2.77
CA LEU A 7 0.82 -4.73 1.69
C LEU A 7 1.86 -5.23 0.68
N LEU A 8 3.07 -4.68 0.69
CA LEU A 8 4.17 -5.15 -0.17
C LEU A 8 5.00 -6.24 0.51
N GLY A 9 4.71 -6.56 1.77
CA GLY A 9 5.49 -7.49 2.60
C GLY A 9 6.82 -6.91 3.08
N ASP A 10 7.49 -6.12 2.24
CA ASP A 10 8.63 -5.29 2.60
C ASP A 10 8.65 -4.01 1.74
N SER A 11 7.99 -2.96 2.23
CA SER A 11 7.99 -1.64 1.60
C SER A 11 9.38 -1.00 1.54
N SER A 12 10.33 -1.42 2.37
CA SER A 12 11.69 -0.85 2.36
C SER A 12 12.49 -1.21 1.11
N ALA A 13 12.14 -2.33 0.46
CA ALA A 13 12.71 -2.74 -0.82
C ALA A 13 12.40 -1.74 -1.95
N TYR A 14 11.31 -0.96 -1.82
CA TYR A 14 10.85 0.00 -2.83
C TYR A 14 11.13 1.45 -2.45
N PHE A 15 10.96 1.80 -1.16
CA PHE A 15 11.04 3.20 -0.71
C PHE A 15 12.26 3.52 0.14
N GLY A 16 13.10 2.51 0.44
CA GLY A 16 14.24 2.63 1.35
C GLY A 16 13.87 2.33 2.81
N ALA A 17 14.89 2.00 3.60
CA ALA A 17 14.73 1.68 5.01
C ALA A 17 14.45 2.94 5.86
N ALA A 18 13.63 2.78 6.90
CA ALA A 18 13.51 3.76 7.95
C ALA A 18 14.81 3.92 8.75
N ASP A 19 14.96 5.07 9.40
CA ASP A 19 16.03 5.35 10.35
C ASP A 19 15.88 4.59 11.68
N GLN A 20 14.68 4.08 11.96
CA GLN A 20 14.36 3.26 13.13
C GLN A 20 13.34 2.17 12.79
N GLU A 21 13.20 1.18 13.67
CA GLU A 21 12.15 0.17 13.54
C GLU A 21 10.78 0.72 13.96
N TYR A 22 9.77 0.48 13.12
CA TYR A 22 8.37 0.77 13.41
C TYR A 22 7.58 -0.54 13.50
N SER A 23 6.80 -0.71 14.58
CA SER A 23 6.09 -1.96 14.86
C SER A 23 4.63 -1.98 14.41
N TRP A 24 4.06 -0.83 14.02
CA TRP A 24 2.61 -0.70 13.81
C TRP A 24 2.14 -1.30 12.49
N ALA A 25 2.92 -1.17 11.40
CA ALA A 25 2.60 -1.72 10.09
C ALA A 25 3.47 -2.93 9.78
N GLN A 26 3.08 -4.08 10.32
CA GLN A 26 3.71 -5.35 9.97
C GLN A 26 3.11 -5.92 8.68
N PRO A 27 3.80 -6.82 7.98
CA PRO A 27 3.22 -7.55 6.85
C PRO A 27 1.95 -8.32 7.22
N ILE A 28 1.11 -8.60 6.23
CA ILE A 28 0.03 -9.57 6.39
C ILE A 28 0.68 -10.97 6.46
N PRO A 29 0.44 -11.76 7.53
CA PRO A 29 1.00 -13.11 7.61
C PRO A 29 0.57 -13.99 6.44
N GLU A 30 1.46 -14.89 6.03
CA GLU A 30 1.13 -15.91 5.02
C GLU A 30 -0.07 -16.76 5.47
N GLY A 31 -0.92 -17.15 4.52
CA GLY A 31 -2.08 -17.99 4.75
C GLY A 31 -3.31 -17.31 5.36
N VAL A 32 -3.27 -15.99 5.64
CA VAL A 32 -4.43 -15.25 6.17
C VAL A 32 -5.69 -15.39 5.30
N PHE A 33 -5.51 -15.51 3.98
CA PHE A 33 -6.61 -15.62 3.02
C PHE A 33 -6.87 -17.06 2.55
N ASP A 34 -6.19 -18.06 3.12
CA ASP A 34 -6.37 -19.46 2.72
C ASP A 34 -7.82 -19.91 2.97
N GLY A 35 -8.43 -20.52 1.95
CA GLY A 35 -9.82 -20.97 1.99
C GLY A 35 -10.86 -19.88 1.74
N TYR A 36 -10.45 -18.65 1.43
CA TYR A 36 -11.33 -17.57 0.99
C TYR A 36 -11.07 -17.24 -0.47
N ASP A 37 -12.14 -17.03 -1.24
CA ASP A 37 -12.06 -16.54 -2.62
C ASP A 37 -11.87 -15.02 -2.63
N VAL A 38 -10.75 -14.55 -2.05
CA VAL A 38 -10.37 -13.14 -2.03
C VAL A 38 -8.91 -12.98 -2.43
N GLN A 39 -8.62 -11.91 -3.15
CA GLN A 39 -7.25 -11.52 -3.52
C GLN A 39 -6.96 -10.12 -3.00
N LEU A 40 -5.80 -9.95 -2.38
CA LEU A 40 -5.24 -8.64 -2.06
C LEU A 40 -4.61 -8.03 -3.31
N VAL A 41 -4.87 -6.75 -3.55
CA VAL A 41 -4.36 -5.97 -4.68
C VAL A 41 -3.65 -4.74 -4.13
N ALA A 42 -2.32 -4.79 -4.13
CA ALA A 42 -1.48 -3.65 -3.78
C ALA A 42 -1.30 -2.72 -4.99
N PRO A 43 -1.34 -1.39 -4.81
CA PRO A 43 -1.11 -0.41 -5.86
C PRO A 43 0.39 -0.16 -6.08
N LEU A 44 1.07 -1.08 -6.76
CA LEU A 44 2.52 -0.98 -7.04
C LEU A 44 2.79 -0.95 -8.54
N ASP A 45 3.42 0.12 -9.00
CA ASP A 45 4.19 0.15 -10.25
C ASP A 45 5.67 0.00 -9.88
N GLU A 46 6.28 -1.14 -10.18
CA GLU A 46 7.69 -1.39 -9.85
C GLU A 46 8.66 -0.46 -10.61
N SER A 47 8.22 0.14 -11.72
CA SER A 47 9.04 1.06 -12.51
C SER A 47 9.03 2.49 -12.00
N ASP A 48 7.99 2.87 -11.25
CA ASP A 48 7.82 4.17 -10.60
C ASP A 48 7.05 4.01 -9.27
N PRO A 49 7.69 3.43 -8.23
CA PRO A 49 6.99 3.08 -7.01
C PRO A 49 6.66 4.33 -6.18
N VAL A 50 5.38 4.46 -5.80
CA VAL A 50 4.87 5.56 -4.97
C VAL A 50 4.27 5.00 -3.68
N PRO A 51 4.65 5.49 -2.48
CA PRO A 51 4.09 5.02 -1.23
C PRO A 51 2.67 5.55 -1.01
N SER A 52 1.80 4.73 -0.43
CA SER A 52 0.45 5.17 -0.07
C SER A 52 0.35 5.84 1.30
N CYS A 53 1.32 5.62 2.20
CA CYS A 53 1.30 6.18 3.55
C CYS A 53 2.69 6.65 4.00
N ARG A 54 2.73 7.69 4.81
CA ARG A 54 3.92 8.13 5.58
C ARG A 54 3.65 7.98 7.07
N ASN A 55 4.72 7.96 7.88
CA ASN A 55 4.54 8.10 9.31
C ASN A 55 3.98 9.49 9.66
N ALA A 56 3.01 9.56 10.58
CA ALA A 56 2.25 10.78 10.90
C ALA A 56 2.77 11.54 12.13
N ASP A 57 4.06 11.41 12.47
CA ASP A 57 4.67 11.98 13.67
C ASP A 57 5.21 13.42 13.51
N SER A 58 5.27 13.91 12.27
CA SER A 58 5.87 15.19 11.90
C SER A 58 5.32 15.70 10.56
N ALA A 59 5.76 16.88 10.12
CA ALA A 59 5.50 17.34 8.75
C ALA A 59 6.28 16.47 7.76
N TYR A 60 5.68 16.20 6.59
CA TYR A 60 6.32 15.33 5.60
C TYR A 60 7.64 15.91 5.08
N HIS A 61 8.64 15.04 4.94
CA HIS A 61 9.88 15.33 4.24
C HIS A 61 10.38 14.09 3.47
N ALA A 62 11.17 14.31 2.43
CA ALA A 62 11.84 13.23 1.72
C ALA A 62 12.74 12.43 2.67
N GLY A 63 12.75 11.10 2.52
CA GLY A 63 13.51 10.19 3.39
C GLY A 63 12.84 9.86 4.73
N GLN A 64 11.64 10.37 5.01
CA GLN A 64 10.83 9.89 6.12
C GLN A 64 10.37 8.44 5.87
N TYR A 65 10.07 7.69 6.93
CA TYR A 65 9.46 6.38 6.81
C TYR A 65 8.13 6.44 6.06
N VAL A 66 8.06 5.67 4.98
CA VAL A 66 6.91 5.54 4.08
C VAL A 66 6.72 4.08 3.71
N LEU A 67 5.49 3.72 3.38
CA LEU A 67 5.08 2.34 3.12
C LEU A 67 3.77 2.30 2.34
N THR A 68 3.37 1.10 1.91
CA THR A 68 2.06 0.88 1.29
C THR A 68 1.15 0.11 2.23
N VAL A 69 0.19 0.81 2.86
CA VAL A 69 -0.87 0.20 3.69
C VAL A 69 -2.25 0.25 3.03
N ASP A 70 -2.42 1.12 2.04
CA ASP A 70 -3.64 1.20 1.26
C ASP A 70 -3.62 0.31 0.04
N GLY A 71 -4.70 -0.46 -0.14
CA GLY A 71 -4.92 -1.26 -1.33
C GLY A 71 -6.37 -1.70 -1.46
N PHE A 72 -6.61 -2.76 -2.21
CA PHE A 72 -7.95 -3.30 -2.43
C PHE A 72 -7.98 -4.80 -2.14
N MET A 73 -9.17 -5.30 -1.86
CA MET A 73 -9.45 -6.73 -1.80
C MET A 73 -10.58 -7.01 -2.77
N VAL A 74 -10.40 -8.03 -3.60
CA VAL A 74 -11.31 -8.36 -4.70
C VAL A 74 -11.76 -9.81 -4.61
N THR A 75 -12.97 -10.09 -5.09
CA THR A 75 -13.53 -11.42 -5.28
C THR A 75 -13.46 -11.85 -6.75
N PRO A 76 -13.67 -13.14 -7.11
CA PRO A 76 -13.45 -13.65 -8.48
C PRO A 76 -14.31 -13.00 -9.58
N ASN A 77 -15.40 -12.34 -9.23
CA ASN A 77 -16.23 -11.60 -10.17
C ASN A 77 -15.66 -10.21 -10.54
N VAL A 78 -14.48 -9.84 -10.03
CA VAL A 78 -13.79 -8.59 -10.34
C VAL A 78 -12.48 -8.89 -11.07
N THR A 79 -12.32 -8.34 -12.27
CA THR A 79 -11.04 -8.34 -12.98
C THR A 79 -10.38 -6.98 -12.88
N VAL A 80 -9.20 -6.93 -12.27
CA VAL A 80 -8.41 -5.69 -12.11
C VAL A 80 -7.55 -5.48 -13.36
N SER A 81 -7.64 -4.29 -13.95
CA SER A 81 -6.80 -3.89 -15.08
C SER A 81 -5.67 -2.92 -14.69
N ASP A 82 -5.84 -2.20 -13.58
CA ASP A 82 -4.88 -1.23 -13.07
C ASP A 82 -5.10 -0.98 -11.58
N SER A 83 -4.03 -0.75 -10.83
CA SER A 83 -4.04 -0.35 -9.41
C SER A 83 -2.82 0.49 -9.11
N ALA A 84 -3.02 1.75 -8.72
CA ALA A 84 -1.95 2.72 -8.55
C ALA A 84 -2.19 3.66 -7.36
N VAL A 85 -1.10 4.16 -6.79
CA VAL A 85 -1.12 5.30 -5.87
C VAL A 85 -1.12 6.58 -6.69
N LEU A 86 -1.98 7.53 -6.33
CA LEU A 86 -1.97 8.86 -6.91
C LEU A 86 -1.03 9.73 -6.08
N ASP A 87 0.14 10.05 -6.61
CA ASP A 87 1.12 10.85 -5.89
C ASP A 87 0.64 12.30 -5.72
N THR A 88 0.32 12.65 -4.48
CA THR A 88 0.01 14.03 -4.08
C THR A 88 1.13 14.65 -3.25
N GLY A 89 2.25 13.95 -3.08
CA GLY A 89 3.34 14.33 -2.18
C GLY A 89 2.89 14.48 -0.72
N PHE A 90 1.86 13.74 -0.30
CA PHE A 90 1.25 13.85 1.05
C PHE A 90 0.78 15.27 1.42
N VAL A 91 0.46 16.12 0.44
CA VAL A 91 0.07 17.52 0.67
C VAL A 91 -1.26 17.63 1.43
N TYR A 92 -2.13 16.63 1.31
CA TYR A 92 -3.50 16.67 1.84
C TYR A 92 -3.76 15.72 3.03
N SER A 93 -2.93 14.70 3.19
CA SER A 93 -3.01 13.68 4.25
C SER A 93 -1.67 12.96 4.34
N ASP A 94 -1.42 12.32 5.48
CA ASP A 94 -0.44 11.24 5.64
C ASP A 94 -0.67 10.03 4.74
N HIS A 95 -1.80 9.97 4.01
CA HIS A 95 -2.07 9.02 2.95
C HIS A 95 -2.15 9.68 1.58
N ASN A 96 -1.48 9.08 0.60
CA ASN A 96 -1.76 9.32 -0.82
C ASN A 96 -2.98 8.49 -1.24
N PRO A 97 -3.89 9.03 -2.07
CA PRO A 97 -5.05 8.27 -2.55
C PRO A 97 -4.63 7.05 -3.39
N VAL A 98 -5.42 5.97 -3.32
CA VAL A 98 -5.26 4.79 -4.18
C VAL A 98 -6.42 4.66 -5.15
N LYS A 99 -6.14 4.24 -6.39
CA LYS A 99 -7.12 4.08 -7.46
C LYS A 99 -6.98 2.70 -8.09
N MET A 100 -8.11 2.03 -8.29
CA MET A 100 -8.20 0.77 -9.02
C MET A 100 -9.13 0.94 -10.22
N THR A 101 -8.70 0.43 -11.38
CA THR A 101 -9.56 0.25 -12.55
C THR A 101 -9.91 -1.23 -12.67
N PHE A 102 -11.20 -1.54 -12.79
CA PHE A 102 -11.67 -2.92 -12.83
C PHE A 102 -12.89 -3.10 -13.74
N THR A 103 -13.13 -4.35 -14.12
CA THR A 103 -14.37 -4.81 -14.77
C THR A 103 -15.11 -5.75 -13.82
N LEU A 104 -16.44 -5.62 -13.77
CA LEU A 104 -17.32 -6.59 -13.12
C LEU A 104 -17.74 -7.65 -14.15
N ASN A 105 -17.49 -8.91 -13.82
CA ASN A 105 -17.71 -10.07 -14.70
C ASN A 105 -19.15 -10.59 -14.63
#